data_AF-A0A938X1X7-F1
#
_entry.id   AF-A0A938X1X7-F1
#
_cell.length_a   1.000
_cell.length_b   1.000
_cell.length_c   1.000
_cell.angle_alpha   90.00
_cell.angle_beta   90.00
_cell.angle_gamma   90.00
#
_symmetry.space_group_name_H-M   'P 1'
#
loop_
_entity.id
_entity.type
_entity.pdbx_description
1 polymer ?
#
loop_
_entity_poly.entity_id
_entity_poly.type
_entity_poly.pdbx_seq_one_letter_code
_entity_poly.pdbx_strand_id
1 'polypeptide(L)' 'MKVTEVNIRHMAYAGVMAHVGFDLIEDTIKILEDGNADRVERDQYHHYEKPYIFLRDVDVEPIILESEEVFKKTDL' A
#
# COMPACT_ATOMS: atom_id res chain seq x y z
N MET A 1 -14.91 18.19 -2.54
CA MET A 1 -14.60 16.85 -3.09
C MET A 1 -15.89 16.06 -3.17
N LYS A 2 -16.23 15.43 -4.30
CA LYS A 2 -17.45 14.59 -4.44
C LYS A 2 -17.01 13.13 -4.47
N VAL A 3 -17.51 12.32 -3.52
CA VAL A 3 -17.25 10.88 -3.49
C VAL A 3 -18.07 10.22 -4.60
N THR A 4 -17.42 9.41 -5.43
CA THR A 4 -18.07 8.70 -6.54
C THR A 4 -18.33 7.22 -6.23
N GLU A 5 -17.46 6.59 -5.44
CA GLU A 5 -17.52 5.18 -5.08
C GLU A 5 -16.82 4.94 -3.74
N VAL A 6 -17.24 3.89 -3.03
CA VAL A 6 -16.56 3.36 -1.84
C VAL A 6 -16.40 1.85 -2.03
N ASN A 7 -15.15 1.38 -2.05
CA ASN A 7 -14.81 -0.03 -2.13
C ASN A 7 -14.48 -0.58 -0.75
N ILE A 8 -15.27 -1.54 -0.27
CA ILE A 8 -15.06 -2.19 1.03
C ILE A 8 -14.47 -3.59 0.78
N ARG A 9 -13.19 -3.63 0.41
CA ARG A 9 -12.44 -4.87 0.20
C ARG A 9 -10.94 -4.61 0.24
N HIS A 10 -10.20 -5.64 0.64
CA HIS A 10 -8.77 -5.68 0.32
C HIS A 10 -8.59 -5.72 -1.19
N MET A 11 -7.69 -4.87 -1.67
CA MET A 11 -7.26 -4.84 -3.07
C MET A 11 -6.00 -5.68 -3.22
N ALA A 12 -5.73 -6.18 -4.42
CA ALA A 12 -4.57 -7.05 -4.68
C ALA A 12 -3.21 -6.41 -4.34
N TYR A 13 -3.15 -5.08 -4.21
CA TYR A 13 -1.95 -4.34 -3.83
C TYR A 13 -1.72 -4.22 -2.32
N ALA A 14 -2.67 -4.62 -1.46
CA ALA A 14 -2.56 -4.48 -0.01
C ALA A 14 -1.29 -5.14 0.53
N GLY A 15 -0.92 -6.33 0.03
CA GLY A 15 0.32 -6.99 0.42
C GLY A 15 1.58 -6.24 0.00
N VAL A 16 1.58 -5.59 -1.16
CA VAL A 16 2.74 -4.81 -1.64
C VAL A 16 2.91 -3.52 -0.83
N MET A 17 1.80 -2.85 -0.51
CA MET A 17 1.78 -1.63 0.29
C MET A 17 2.28 -1.86 1.72
N ALA A 18 1.99 -3.02 2.30
CA ALA A 18 2.48 -3.42 3.62
C ALA A 18 4.02 -3.37 3.72
N HIS A 19 4.74 -3.75 2.66
CA HIS A 19 6.20 -3.76 2.63
C HIS A 19 6.83 -2.37 2.73
N VAL A 20 6.09 -1.32 2.43
CA VAL A 20 6.57 0.07 2.46
C VAL A 20 5.84 0.92 3.51
N GLY A 21 5.24 0.26 4.51
CA GLY A 21 4.74 0.93 5.71
C GLY A 21 3.22 1.16 5.77
N PHE A 22 2.45 0.63 4.81
CA PHE A 22 0.98 0.70 4.86
C PHE A 22 0.35 -0.69 4.95
N ASP A 23 0.39 -1.28 6.15
CA ASP A 23 -0.04 -2.65 6.41
C ASP A 23 -1.52 -2.76 6.85
N LEU A 24 -2.42 -2.57 5.88
CA LEU A 24 -3.85 -2.78 6.11
C LEU A 24 -4.19 -4.23 6.48
N ILE A 25 -3.32 -5.20 6.19
CA ILE A 25 -3.57 -6.61 6.47
C ILE A 25 -3.44 -6.85 7.97
N GLU A 26 -2.32 -6.42 8.56
CA GLU A 26 -2.10 -6.50 10.00
C GLU A 26 -3.15 -5.69 10.76
N ASP A 27 -3.49 -4.48 10.31
CA ASP A 27 -4.53 -3.66 10.94
C ASP A 27 -5.89 -4.37 10.97
N THR A 28 -6.26 -5.02 9.85
CA THR A 28 -7.50 -5.79 9.77
C THR A 28 -7.47 -6.97 10.75
N ILE A 29 -6.35 -7.69 10.85
CA ILE A 29 -6.20 -8.82 11.77
C ILE A 29 -6.34 -8.34 13.22
N LYS A 30 -5.66 -7.25 13.61
CA LYS A 30 -5.76 -6.65 14.95
C LYS A 30 -7.21 -6.31 15.30
N ILE A 31 -7.94 -5.68 14.38
CA ILE A 31 -9.35 -5.33 14.62
C ILE A 31 -10.21 -6.57 14.82
N LEU A 32 -9.98 -7.63 14.04
CA LEU A 32 -10.73 -8.88 14.15
C LEU A 32 -10.41 -9.63 15.44
N GLU A 33 -9.15 -9.60 15.90
CA GLU A 33 -8.70 -10.22 17.15
C GLU A 33 -9.23 -9.48 18.39
N ASP A 34 -9.13 -8.15 18.39
CA ASP A 34 -9.42 -7.34 19.58
C ASP A 34 -10.90 -6.90 19.64
N GLY A 35 -11.63 -7.00 18.53
CA GLY A 35 -13.00 -6.49 18.41
C GLY A 35 -13.11 -4.96 18.48
N ASN A 36 -11.97 -4.25 18.42
CA ASN A 36 -11.85 -2.80 18.46
C ASN A 36 -10.56 -2.37 17.71
N ALA A 37 -10.31 -1.06 17.61
CA ALA A 37 -9.18 -0.50 16.86
C ALA A 37 -8.12 0.15 17.76
N ASP A 38 -8.07 -0.17 19.04
CA ASP A 38 -7.17 0.49 20.00
C ASP A 38 -5.68 0.20 19.71
N ARG A 39 -5.39 -0.92 19.03
CA ARG A 39 -4.04 -1.33 18.59
C ARG A 39 -3.71 -0.93 17.15
N VAL A 40 -4.59 -0.18 16.48
CA VAL A 40 -4.41 0.27 15.09
C VAL A 40 -4.09 1.75 15.08
N GLU A 41 -3.00 2.11 14.39
CA GLU A 41 -2.63 3.51 14.21
C GLU A 41 -3.59 4.21 13.25
N ARG A 42 -4.00 5.43 13.59
CA ARG A 42 -4.85 6.24 12.71
C ARG A 42 -4.03 6.96 11.67
N ASP A 43 -3.73 6.29 10.57
CA ASP A 43 -2.97 6.85 9.45
C ASP A 43 -3.89 7.26 8.27
N GLN A 44 -4.64 8.34 8.49
CA GLN A 44 -5.50 8.89 7.45
C GLN A 44 -4.65 9.65 6.42
N TYR A 45 -4.83 9.32 5.14
CA TYR A 45 -4.03 9.88 4.05
C TYR A 45 -2.55 9.53 4.17
N HIS A 46 -2.24 8.23 4.32
CA HIS A 46 -0.85 7.73 4.37
C HIS A 46 0.03 8.35 3.28
N HIS A 47 1.17 8.90 3.69
CA HIS A 47 2.20 9.42 2.79
C HIS A 47 3.41 8.51 2.85
N TYR A 48 3.72 7.86 1.73
CA TYR A 48 4.91 7.05 1.62
C TYR A 48 6.19 7.90 1.70
N GLU A 49 7.26 7.30 2.24
CA GLU A 49 8.58 7.95 2.37
C GLU A 49 9.18 8.37 1.03
N LYS A 50 8.97 7.55 -0.01
CA LYS A 50 9.50 7.74 -1.36
C LYS A 50 8.37 7.65 -2.39
N PRO A 51 8.55 8.18 -3.61
CA PRO A 51 7.57 8.05 -4.69
C PRO A 51 7.60 6.63 -5.28
N TYR A 52 7.25 5.64 -4.45
CA TYR A 52 7.31 4.23 -4.80
C TYR A 52 6.44 3.91 -6.01
N ILE A 53 6.93 2.98 -6.83
CA ILE A 53 6.17 2.38 -7.94
C ILE A 53 5.97 0.90 -7.63
N PHE A 54 4.71 0.48 -7.60
CA PHE A 54 4.30 -0.90 -7.37
C PHE A 54 4.00 -1.57 -8.70
N LEU A 55 4.80 -2.56 -9.07
CA LEU A 55 4.55 -3.41 -10.23
C LEU A 55 4.11 -4.78 -9.73
N ARG A 56 2.89 -5.17 -10.06
CA ARG A 56 2.32 -6.44 -9.63
C ARG A 56 1.80 -7.20 -10.84
N ASP A 57 2.15 -8.47 -10.90
CA ASP A 57 1.58 -9.47 -11.79
C ASP A 57 0.80 -10.51 -10.98
N VAL A 58 -0.04 -11.32 -11.63
CA VAL A 58 -0.82 -12.37 -10.95
C VAL A 58 0.06 -13.53 -10.52
N ASP A 59 1.05 -13.89 -11.33
CA ASP A 59 1.75 -15.16 -11.21
C ASP A 59 3.21 -15.01 -10.73
N VAL A 60 3.66 -13.79 -10.45
CA VAL A 60 5.04 -13.52 -9.99
C VAL A 60 5.10 -12.56 -8.80
N GLU A 61 6.21 -12.62 -8.08
CA GLU A 61 6.51 -11.74 -6.96
C GLU A 61 6.46 -10.26 -7.40
N PRO A 62 5.75 -9.39 -6.68
CA PRO A 62 5.69 -7.96 -6.98
C PRO A 62 7.07 -7.28 -6.87
N ILE A 63 7.26 -6.24 -7.68
CA ILE A 63 8.46 -5.40 -7.67
C ILE A 63 8.08 -4.05 -7.10
N ILE A 64 8.92 -3.54 -6.19
CA ILE A 64 8.82 -2.20 -5.61
C ILE A 64 10.03 -1.40 -6.05
N LEU A 65 9.79 -0.29 -6.75
CA LEU A 65 10.84 0.66 -7.15
C LEU A 65 10.74 1.91 -6.28
N GLU A 66 11.87 2.51 -5.90
CA GLU A 66 11.89 3.70 -5.04
C GLU A 66 11.41 4.98 -5.74
N SER A 67 11.56 5.06 -7.06
CA SER A 67 11.16 6.21 -7.86
C SER A 67 11.12 5.90 -9.37
N GLU A 68 10.54 6.81 -10.14
CA GLU A 68 10.58 6.78 -11.61
C GLU A 68 11.95 7.13 -12.21
N GLU A 69 12.90 7.58 -11.39
CA GLU A 69 14.25 7.96 -11.86
C GLU A 69 14.97 6.80 -12.57
N VAL A 70 14.64 5.56 -12.20
CA VAL A 70 15.18 4.35 -12.83
C VAL A 70 14.86 4.25 -14.32
N PHE A 71 13.83 4.97 -14.79
CA PHE A 71 13.42 5.01 -16.19
C PHE A 71 14.04 6.17 -16.97
N LYS A 72 14.75 7.09 -16.31
CA LYS A 72 15.44 8.17 -17.01
C LYS A 72 16.67 7.60 -17.73
N LYS A 73 16.76 7.86 -19.04
CA LYS A 73 17.94 7.50 -19.83
C LYS A 73 19.16 8.21 -19.26
N THR A 74 20.24 7.45 -19.04
CA THR A 74 21.56 8.03 -18.93
C THR A 74 21.97 8.41 -20.35
N ASP A 75 21.96 9.70 -20.68
CA ASP A 75 22.59 10.17 -21.91
C ASP A 75 24.10 9.91 -21.78
N LEU A 76 24.57 8.81 -22.37
CA LEU A 76 25.99 8.52 -22.61
C LEU A 76 26.41 9.12 -23.95
#